data_AF-A0A3G8MAC3-F1
#
_entry.id   AF-A0A3G8MAC3-F1
#
_cell.length_a   1.000
_cell.length_b   1.000
_cell.length_c   1.000
_cell.angle_alpha   90.00
_cell.angle_beta   90.00
_cell.angle_gamma   90.00
#
_symmetry.space_group_name_H-M   'P 1'
#
loop_
_entity.id
_entity.type
_entity.pdbx_description
1 polymer ?
#
loop_
_entity_poly.entity_id
_entity_poly.type
_entity_poly.pdbx_seq_one_letter_code
_entity_poly.pdbx_strand_id
1 'polypeptide(L)'
;MAHKLLKDDGGYDREAIVRRANSELRRARRLGLGWDRAKCLEYVWGQARTLRAQAQCVALAPPRGRKLPKLNAPARRKGGVLKIAA
;
A
#
# COMPACT_ATOMS: atom_id res chain seq x y z
N MET A 1 9.31 -10.54 15.31
CA MET A 1 8.11 -9.78 15.73
C MET A 1 8.07 -8.47 14.98
N ALA A 2 7.05 -8.22 14.15
CA ALA A 2 6.88 -6.94 13.47
C ALA A 2 6.26 -5.95 14.46
N HIS A 3 7.01 -4.95 14.91
CA HIS A 3 6.46 -3.89 15.74
C HIS A 3 5.52 -3.04 14.89
N LYS A 4 4.22 -3.04 15.24
CA LYS A 4 3.20 -2.25 14.58
C LYS A 4 3.47 -0.77 14.88
N LEU A 5 3.69 0.05 13.84
CA LEU A 5 3.95 1.49 14.00
C LEU A 5 2.66 2.30 14.30
N LEU A 6 1.52 1.65 14.11
CA LEU A 6 0.19 2.17 14.38
C LEU A 6 -0.47 1.32 15.46
N LYS A 7 -1.22 1.98 16.32
CA LYS A 7 -2.15 1.36 17.25
C LYS A 7 -3.40 0.84 16.51
N ASP A 8 -4.24 0.07 17.20
CA ASP A 8 -5.46 -0.50 16.62
C ASP A 8 -6.55 0.55 16.31
N ASP A 9 -6.52 1.68 16.99
CA ASP A 9 -7.35 2.87 16.70
C ASP A 9 -6.84 3.68 15.49
N GLY A 10 -5.76 3.24 14.83
CA GLY A 10 -5.10 3.96 13.74
C GLY A 10 -4.23 5.14 14.19
N GLY A 11 -4.12 5.38 15.50
CA GLY A 11 -3.20 6.33 16.10
C GLY A 11 -1.74 5.91 15.93
N TYR A 12 -0.82 6.86 15.99
CA TYR A 12 0.61 6.54 15.96
C TYR A 12 1.06 5.97 17.30
N ASP A 13 1.82 4.88 17.27
CA ASP A 13 2.51 4.36 18.46
C ASP A 13 3.91 4.95 18.55
N ARG A 14 4.06 6.00 19.37
CA ARG A 14 5.33 6.69 19.58
C ARG A 14 6.42 5.76 20.10
N GLU A 15 6.10 4.82 20.99
CA GLU A 15 7.11 3.90 21.52
C GLU A 15 7.57 2.89 20.48
N ALA A 16 6.65 2.36 19.68
CA ALA A 16 6.99 1.46 18.58
C ALA A 16 7.87 2.16 17.55
N ILE A 17 7.58 3.43 17.24
CA ILE A 17 8.38 4.24 16.32
C ILE A 17 9.80 4.46 16.86
N VAL A 18 9.95 4.83 18.13
CA VAL A 18 11.27 5.03 18.74
C VAL A 18 12.06 3.71 18.81
N ARG A 19 11.41 2.61 19.21
CA ARG A 19 12.04 1.27 19.24
C ARG A 19 12.49 0.82 17.86
N ARG A 20 11.68 1.08 16.83
CA ARG A 20 12.03 0.78 15.44
C ARG A 20 13.18 1.64 14.97
N ALA A 21 13.16 2.95 15.23
CA ALA A 21 14.24 3.87 14.86
C ALA A 21 15.57 3.46 15.50
N ASN A 22 15.59 3.04 16.77
CA ASN A 22 16.79 2.51 17.43
C ASN A 22 17.28 1.19 16.79
N SER A 23 16.36 0.37 16.28
CA SER A 23 16.73 -0.87 15.58
C SER A 23 17.30 -0.60 14.20
N GLU A 24 16.74 0.37 13.47
CA GLU A 24 17.30 0.86 12.20
C GLU A 24 18.65 1.55 12.42
N LEU A 25 18.85 2.29 13.51
CA LEU A 25 20.15 2.87 13.86
C LEU A 25 21.21 1.78 14.07
N ARG A 26 20.89 0.71 14.81
CA ARG A 26 21.78 -0.45 14.97
C ARG A 26 22.07 -1.15 13.65
N ARG A 27 21.07 -1.23 12.75
CA ARG A 27 21.24 -1.80 11.41
C ARG A 27 22.12 -0.93 10.53
N ALA A 28 21.90 0.38 10.51
CA ALA A 28 22.67 1.34 9.75
C ALA A 28 24.13 1.37 10.19
N ARG A 29 24.41 1.27 11.50
CA ARG A 29 25.76 1.11 12.03
C ARG A 29 26.43 -0.18 11.53
N ARG A 30 25.72 -1.32 11.59
CA ARG A 30 26.24 -2.60 11.09
C ARG A 30 26.53 -2.58 9.58
N LEU A 31 25.74 -1.82 8.83
CA LEU A 31 25.88 -1.68 7.37
C LEU A 31 26.80 -0.53 6.95
N GLY A 32 27.37 0.23 7.89
CA GLY A 32 28.23 1.37 7.57
C GLY A 32 27.54 2.53 6.85
N LEU A 33 26.21 2.68 6.98
CA LEU A 33 25.44 3.66 6.21
C LEU A 33 25.61 5.12 6.66
N GLY A 34 26.28 5.36 7.80
CA GLY A 34 26.50 6.71 8.35
C GLY A 34 25.21 7.43 8.78
N TRP A 35 24.11 6.71 9.01
CA TRP A 35 22.86 7.33 9.44
C TRP A 35 22.92 7.70 10.92
N ASP A 36 22.48 8.92 11.22
CA ASP A 36 22.28 9.39 12.58
C ASP A 36 20.87 9.04 13.08
N ARG A 37 20.61 9.32 14.35
CA ARG A 37 19.33 9.00 15.00
C ARG A 37 18.17 9.79 14.39
N ALA A 38 18.40 11.02 13.97
CA ALA A 38 17.38 11.88 13.35
C ALA A 38 16.91 11.29 12.02
N LYS A 39 17.85 10.92 11.14
CA LYS A 39 17.57 10.27 9.86
C LYS A 39 16.84 8.93 10.03
N CYS A 40 17.21 8.13 11.03
CA CYS A 40 16.48 6.91 11.36
C CYS A 40 15.04 7.17 11.83
N LEU A 41 14.81 8.23 12.62
CA LEU A 41 13.47 8.62 13.04
C LEU A 41 12.62 9.10 11.87
N GLU A 42 13.18 9.94 10.99
CA GLU A 42 12.49 10.40 9.78
C GLU A 42 12.10 9.23 8.87
N TYR A 43 13.02 8.29 8.66
CA TYR A 43 12.75 7.10 7.86
C TYR A 43 11.57 6.27 8.42
N VAL A 44 11.57 6.00 9.72
CA VAL A 44 10.49 5.25 10.38
C VAL A 44 9.18 6.04 10.39
N TRP A 45 9.26 7.36 10.55
CA TRP A 45 8.07 8.22 10.50
C TRP A 45 7.43 8.22 9.11
N GLY A 46 8.25 8.23 8.05
CA GLY A 46 7.78 8.03 6.67
C GLY A 46 7.02 6.72 6.50
N GLN A 47 7.54 5.62 7.04
CA GLN A 47 6.86 4.31 7.02
C GLN A 47 5.52 4.35 7.77
N ALA A 48 5.48 4.96 8.96
CA ALA A 48 4.26 5.09 9.74
C ALA A 48 3.16 5.89 9.01
N ARG A 49 3.54 6.97 8.30
CA ARG A 49 2.63 7.75 7.45
C ARG A 49 2.06 6.92 6.31
N THR A 50 2.90 6.16 5.61
CA THR A 50 2.46 5.28 4.52
C THR A 50 1.49 4.21 5.04
N LEU A 51 1.78 3.58 6.18
CA LEU A 51 0.87 2.62 6.80
C LEU A 51 -0.48 3.24 7.16
N ARG A 52 -0.48 4.49 7.65
CA ARG A 52 -1.74 5.17 8.01
C ARG A 52 -2.56 5.50 6.76
N ALA A 53 -1.91 5.99 5.70
CA ALA A 53 -2.58 6.23 4.43
C ALA A 53 -3.17 4.94 3.86
N GLN A 54 -2.45 3.81 3.95
CA GLN A 54 -2.97 2.49 3.54
C GLN A 54 -4.17 2.05 4.39
N ALA A 55 -4.08 2.20 5.71
CA ALA A 55 -5.19 1.87 6.61
C ALA A 55 -6.45 2.71 6.30
N GLN A 56 -6.27 3.98 5.97
CA GLN A 56 -7.37 4.87 5.55
C GLN A 56 -7.94 4.47 4.18
N CYS A 57 -7.10 4.14 3.19
CA CYS A 57 -7.56 3.66 1.90
C CYS A 57 -8.32 2.32 2.00
N VAL A 58 -7.91 1.42 2.90
CA VAL A 58 -8.63 0.17 3.18
C VAL A 58 -9.96 0.45 3.88
N ALA A 59 -10.00 1.38 4.83
CA ALA A 59 -11.25 1.79 5.50
C ALA A 59 -12.25 2.46 4.55
N LEU A 60 -11.75 3.16 3.52
CA LEU A 60 -12.57 3.82 2.48
C LEU A 60 -12.89 2.91 1.28
N ALA A 61 -12.24 1.74 1.18
CA ALA A 61 -12.56 0.79 0.14
C ALA A 61 -13.94 0.16 0.46
N PRO A 62 -14.94 0.24 -0.44
CA PRO A 62 -16.19 -0.48 -0.23
C PRO A 62 -15.89 -1.98 -0.07
N PRO A 63 -16.63 -2.70 0.79
CA PRO A 63 -16.37 -4.12 1.02
C PRO A 63 -16.34 -4.83 -0.32
N ARG A 64 -15.24 -5.56 -0.57
CA ARG A 64 -15.00 -6.38 -1.77
C ARG A 64 -16.05 -7.49 -1.83
N GLY A 65 -17.25 -7.14 -2.28
CA GLY A 65 -18.42 -8.01 -2.31
C GLY A 65 -19.51 -7.55 -3.29
N ARG A 66 -19.43 -6.33 -3.82
CA ARG A 66 -20.32 -5.92 -4.91
C ARG A 66 -19.75 -6.43 -6.23
N LYS A 67 -20.31 -7.54 -6.72
CA LYS A 67 -20.09 -8.03 -8.09
C LYS A 67 -20.22 -6.84 -9.05
N LEU A 68 -19.15 -6.49 -9.75
CA LEU A 68 -19.21 -5.60 -10.90
C LEU A 68 -20.23 -6.21 -11.88
N PRO A 69 -21.20 -5.44 -12.41
CA PRO A 69 -22.06 -5.96 -13.47
C PRO A 69 -21.17 -6.35 -14.63
N LYS A 70 -21.35 -7.58 -15.14
CA LYS A 70 -20.63 -8.10 -16.30
C LYS A 70 -20.78 -7.09 -17.43
N LEU A 71 -19.69 -6.40 -17.75
CA LEU A 71 -19.58 -5.59 -18.96
C LEU A 71 -19.81 -6.58 -20.12
N ASN A 72 -20.93 -6.45 -20.81
CA ASN A 72 -21.28 -7.33 -21.93
C ASN A 72 -20.11 -7.34 -22.93
N ALA A 73 -19.57 -8.53 -23.17
CA ALA A 73 -18.59 -8.77 -24.20
C ALA A 73 -19.13 -8.25 -25.55
N PRO A 74 -18.31 -7.59 -26.39
CA PRO A 74 -18.78 -7.05 -27.65
C PRO A 74 -19.31 -8.18 -28.54
N ALA A 75 -20.54 -7.99 -29.03
CA ALA A 75 -21.21 -8.91 -29.93
C ALA A 75 -20.36 -9.18 -31.17
N ARG A 76 -19.98 -10.45 -31.33
CA ARG A 76 -19.38 -11.03 -32.53
C ARG A 76 -20.28 -10.74 -33.74
N ARG A 77 -19.95 -9.72 -34.55
CA ARG A 77 -20.62 -9.46 -35.83
C ARG A 77 -20.41 -10.67 -36.76
N LYS A 78 -21.44 -11.50 -36.89
CA LYS A 78 -21.63 -12.34 -38.07
C LYS A 78 -22.34 -11.49 -39.13
N GLY A 79 -21.61 -11.11 -40.17
CA GLY A 79 -22.14 -10.65 -41.45
C GLY A 79 -21.05 -11.00 -42.47
N GLY A 80 -21.24 -11.92 -43.40
CA GLY A 80 -22.38 -12.03 -44.30
C GLY A 80 -21.85 -11.62 -45.66
N VAL A 81 -21.39 -12.59 -46.45
CA VAL A 81 -20.86 -12.39 -47.80
C VAL A 81 -21.98 -11.82 -48.67
N LEU A 82 -21.85 -10.55 -49.08
CA LEU A 82 -22.65 -9.97 -50.15
C LEU A 82 -21.89 -10.13 -51.46
N LYS A 83 -22.40 -11.03 -52.30
CA LYS A 83 -22.04 -11.18 -53.71
C LYS A 83 -22.39 -9.87 -54.43
N ILE A 84 -21.42 -9.29 -55.14
CA ILE A 84 -21.68 -8.24 -56.13
C ILE A 84 -21.81 -8.97 -57.46
N ALA A 85 -23.02 -8.96 -58.03
CA ALA A 85 -23.25 -9.33 -59.41
C ALA A 85 -22.96 -8.12 -60.29
N ALA A 86 -22.16 -8.32 -61.33
CA ALA A 86 -21.99 -7.45 -62.48
C ALA A 86 -22.23 -8.30 -63.74
#